data_AF-F2Q495-F1
#
_entry.id   AF-F2Q495-F1
#
_cell.length_a   1.000
_cell.length_b   1.000
_cell.length_c   1.000
_cell.angle_alpha   90.00
_cell.angle_beta   90.00
_cell.angle_gamma   90.00
#
_symmetry.space_group_name_H-M   'P 1'
#
loop_
_entity.id
_entity.type
_entity.pdbx_description
1 polymer ?
#
loop_
_entity_poly.entity_id
_entity_poly.type
_entity_poly.pdbx_seq_one_letter_code
_entity_poly.pdbx_strand_id
1 'polypeptide(L)'
;MNHFPEVWGRPRDDVYGAYDHSYLQTSGPTTHTQRPIVTGTSVIAVKFKDGVVIASDNLGSYGSLARFTDLKRLRAFDNSSVVGFGGDVSDMQYIDRVLNSLDIQENYSTYGEHSLNAKNLHTYLSKLLYQRRSKFDPLWNHILVAGLDDEGKPFLSSADLLGTTYSAPALATGFGAHLAVPILRRLFPEEDGIDNITKERAVDAMKQCMRVLFYRDARSSDRYSIAVVTKEGVELKENEALENQSWAFADRIRGYGTQVN
;
A
#
# COMPACT_ATOMS: atom_id res chain seq x y z
N MET A 1 31.73 0.52 -29.58
CA MET A 1 30.74 0.07 -30.59
C MET A 1 29.39 0.57 -30.15
N ASN A 2 28.63 1.22 -31.03
CA ASN A 2 27.32 1.77 -30.68
C ASN A 2 26.30 0.63 -30.73
N HIS A 3 25.71 0.25 -29.58
CA HIS A 3 24.86 -0.94 -29.45
C HIS A 3 23.36 -0.66 -29.65
N PHE A 4 23.01 0.54 -30.14
CA PHE A 4 21.62 0.87 -30.43
C PHE A 4 21.16 0.18 -31.73
N PRO A 5 19.98 -0.48 -31.74
CA PRO A 5 19.43 -1.15 -32.92
C PRO A 5 19.30 -0.25 -34.16
N GLU A 6 19.23 1.06 -33.94
CA GLU A 6 19.07 2.12 -34.94
C GLU A 6 20.21 2.20 -35.96
N VAL A 7 21.38 1.62 -35.65
CA VAL A 7 22.60 1.75 -36.47
C VAL A 7 22.98 0.45 -37.17
N TRP A 8 22.29 -0.66 -36.88
CA TRP A 8 22.63 -1.97 -37.45
C TRP A 8 22.06 -2.11 -38.86
N GLY A 9 22.92 -2.42 -39.85
CA GLY A 9 22.51 -2.70 -41.22
C GLY A 9 22.14 -1.48 -42.08
N ARG A 10 22.52 -0.27 -41.65
CA ARG A 10 22.20 0.98 -42.35
C ARG A 10 22.97 1.12 -43.68
N PRO A 11 22.27 1.33 -44.83
CA PRO A 11 22.89 1.77 -46.07
C PRO A 11 23.54 3.15 -45.90
N ARG A 12 24.58 3.47 -46.66
CA ARG A 12 25.31 4.73 -46.48
C ARG A 12 24.44 5.95 -46.84
N ASP A 13 24.56 7.00 -46.02
CA ASP A 13 23.77 8.24 -46.13
C ASP A 13 24.09 9.08 -47.36
N ASP A 14 25.30 8.92 -47.91
CA ASP A 14 25.72 9.56 -49.16
C ASP A 14 24.93 9.06 -50.36
N VAL A 15 24.40 7.83 -50.32
CA VAL A 15 23.62 7.23 -51.40
C VAL A 15 22.11 7.40 -51.20
N TYR A 16 21.63 7.31 -49.95
CA TYR A 16 20.19 7.23 -49.64
C TYR A 16 19.63 8.42 -48.85
N GLY A 17 20.47 9.40 -48.50
CA GLY A 17 20.09 10.57 -47.71
C GLY A 17 20.02 10.29 -46.20
N ALA A 18 19.94 11.35 -45.40
CA ALA A 18 19.71 11.24 -43.96
C ALA A 18 18.30 10.69 -43.70
N TYR A 19 18.19 9.71 -42.80
CA TYR A 19 16.90 9.13 -42.45
C TYR A 19 16.00 10.18 -41.79
N ASP A 20 14.72 10.21 -42.15
CA ASP A 20 13.75 11.07 -41.48
C ASP A 20 13.31 10.42 -40.16
N HIS A 21 13.91 10.87 -39.06
CA HIS A 21 13.62 10.38 -37.72
C HIS A 21 12.19 10.69 -37.25
N SER A 22 11.41 11.50 -37.98
CA SER A 22 10.02 11.82 -37.63
C SER A 22 9.06 10.63 -37.74
N TYR A 23 9.39 9.61 -38.58
CA TYR A 23 8.60 8.39 -38.73
C TYR A 23 8.96 7.29 -37.70
N LEU A 24 10.11 7.42 -37.03
CA LEU A 24 10.40 6.66 -35.81
C LEU A 24 9.54 7.28 -34.70
N GLN A 25 8.24 6.96 -34.73
CA GLN A 25 7.38 7.27 -33.60
C GLN A 25 8.05 6.70 -32.36
N THR A 26 8.26 7.57 -31.38
CA THR A 26 8.56 7.23 -29.99
C THR A 26 7.32 6.57 -29.36
N SER A 27 6.81 5.51 -29.97
CA SER A 27 5.84 4.60 -29.38
C SER A 27 6.53 3.71 -28.34
N GLY A 28 7.26 4.36 -27.43
CA GLY A 28 7.57 3.75 -26.15
C GLY A 28 6.26 3.40 -25.43
N PRO A 29 6.28 2.42 -24.51
CA PRO A 29 5.12 2.12 -23.69
C PRO A 29 4.67 3.41 -22.98
N THR A 30 3.36 3.62 -22.85
CA THR A 30 2.81 4.73 -22.06
C THR A 30 3.42 4.68 -20.66
N THR A 31 4.21 5.69 -20.29
CA THR A 31 4.95 5.73 -19.02
C THR A 31 4.18 6.42 -17.90
N HIS A 32 3.02 7.01 -18.20
CA HIS A 32 2.13 7.66 -17.24
C HIS A 32 0.86 6.84 -16.99
N THR A 33 0.47 6.73 -15.73
CA THR A 33 -0.70 5.94 -15.30
C THR A 33 -1.98 6.74 -15.52
N GLN A 34 -2.75 6.40 -16.56
CA GLN A 34 -4.07 7.01 -16.79
C GLN A 34 -5.21 6.26 -16.08
N ARG A 35 -5.03 4.97 -15.86
CA ARG A 35 -5.97 4.06 -15.18
C ARG A 35 -5.16 2.98 -14.50
N PRO A 36 -5.55 2.55 -13.29
CA PRO A 36 -4.87 1.48 -12.60
C PRO A 36 -5.17 0.15 -13.29
N ILE A 37 -4.20 -0.76 -13.33
CA ILE A 37 -4.30 -2.02 -14.08
C ILE A 37 -4.31 -3.21 -13.13
N VAL A 38 -3.25 -3.36 -12.35
CA VAL A 38 -3.17 -4.36 -11.28
C VAL A 38 -3.31 -3.62 -9.97
N THR A 39 -4.35 -3.94 -9.22
CA THR A 39 -4.70 -3.20 -8.00
C THR A 39 -4.64 -4.07 -6.76
N GLY A 40 -4.10 -3.49 -5.70
CA GLY A 40 -4.32 -3.93 -4.33
C GLY A 40 -5.46 -3.12 -3.71
N THR A 41 -6.26 -3.76 -2.87
CA THR A 41 -7.44 -3.13 -2.27
C THR A 41 -7.09 -2.48 -0.94
N SER A 42 -7.60 -3.03 0.15
CA SER A 42 -7.64 -2.38 1.45
C SER A 42 -6.31 -2.54 2.19
N VAL A 43 -5.87 -1.46 2.81
CA VAL A 43 -4.84 -1.44 3.86
C VAL A 43 -5.51 -0.87 5.09
N ILE A 44 -5.33 -1.52 6.23
CA ILE A 44 -5.91 -1.09 7.51
C ILE A 44 -4.80 -0.86 8.52
N ALA A 45 -4.98 0.08 9.43
CA ALA A 45 -4.03 0.33 10.51
C ALA A 45 -4.69 0.92 11.76
N VAL A 46 -4.13 0.64 12.92
CA VAL A 46 -4.57 1.17 14.22
C VAL A 46 -3.40 1.45 15.14
N LYS A 47 -3.45 2.57 15.86
CA LYS A 47 -2.51 2.93 16.92
C LYS A 47 -2.86 2.21 18.21
N PHE A 48 -1.84 1.86 18.98
CA PHE A 48 -1.96 1.41 20.36
C PHE A 48 -0.92 2.13 21.23
N LYS A 49 -0.94 1.90 22.54
CA LYS A 49 -0.12 2.64 23.51
C LYS A 49 1.35 2.78 23.09
N ASP A 50 1.98 1.67 22.71
CA ASP A 50 3.42 1.60 22.49
C ASP A 50 3.80 1.51 21.00
N GLY A 51 2.83 1.66 20.08
CA GLY A 51 3.12 1.46 18.66
C GLY A 51 1.91 1.51 17.72
N VAL A 52 2.09 0.94 16.52
CA VAL A 52 1.07 0.88 15.47
C VAL A 52 1.04 -0.50 14.84
N VAL A 53 -0.17 -0.99 14.54
CA VAL A 53 -0.38 -2.22 13.77
C VAL A 53 -0.95 -1.86 12.41
N ILE A 54 -0.40 -2.43 11.34
CA ILE A 54 -0.85 -2.26 9.95
C ILE A 54 -1.01 -3.63 9.29
N ALA A 55 -2.04 -3.80 8.47
CA ALA A 55 -2.29 -5.04 7.74
C ALA A 55 -2.80 -4.78 6.32
N SER A 56 -2.47 -5.69 5.41
CA SER A 56 -2.96 -5.72 4.04
C SER A 56 -3.02 -7.16 3.54
N ASP A 57 -4.00 -7.50 2.70
CA ASP A 57 -3.97 -8.79 2.01
C ASP A 57 -2.87 -8.85 0.93
N ASN A 58 -2.58 -10.06 0.45
CA ASN A 58 -1.49 -10.29 -0.49
C ASN A 58 -1.97 -10.35 -1.97
N LEU A 59 -3.17 -9.85 -2.27
CA LEU A 59 -3.77 -9.98 -3.61
C LEU A 59 -3.44 -8.79 -4.53
N GLY A 60 -2.98 -9.09 -5.73
CA GLY A 60 -2.95 -8.20 -6.88
C GLY A 60 -4.01 -8.61 -7.91
N SER A 61 -5.09 -7.82 -8.00
CA SER A 61 -6.21 -8.09 -8.90
C SER A 61 -6.04 -7.36 -10.24
N TYR A 62 -6.19 -8.09 -11.35
CA TYR A 62 -6.32 -7.52 -12.69
C TYR A 62 -7.81 -7.40 -13.03
N GLY A 63 -8.40 -6.25 -12.73
CA GLY A 63 -9.85 -6.08 -12.78
C GLY A 63 -10.55 -7.09 -11.86
N SER A 64 -11.24 -8.07 -12.44
CA SER A 64 -11.93 -9.11 -11.68
C SER A 64 -11.13 -10.39 -11.42
N LEU A 65 -9.99 -10.54 -12.10
CA LEU A 65 -9.16 -11.72 -12.00
C LEU A 65 -8.17 -11.57 -10.84
N ALA A 66 -8.21 -12.52 -9.90
CA ALA A 66 -7.17 -12.71 -8.89
C ALA A 66 -5.88 -13.21 -9.57
N ARG A 67 -5.06 -12.28 -10.09
CA ARG A 67 -3.93 -12.62 -10.96
C ARG A 67 -2.66 -12.96 -10.19
N PHE A 68 -2.35 -12.21 -9.14
CA PHE A 68 -1.16 -12.40 -8.31
C PHE A 68 -1.58 -12.61 -6.86
N THR A 69 -1.31 -13.78 -6.29
CA THR A 69 -1.84 -14.19 -4.99
C THR A 69 -0.86 -13.99 -3.82
N ASP A 70 0.40 -13.65 -4.11
CA ASP A 70 1.43 -13.43 -3.10
C ASP A 70 2.21 -12.12 -3.37
N LEU A 71 1.49 -11.00 -3.29
CA LEU A 71 2.03 -9.67 -3.51
C LEU A 71 2.18 -8.92 -2.18
N LYS A 72 3.42 -8.64 -1.79
CA LYS A 72 3.72 -7.91 -0.55
C LYS A 72 3.44 -6.42 -0.72
N ARG A 73 2.42 -5.93 -0.04
CA ARG A 73 1.97 -4.51 -0.09
C ARG A 73 2.34 -3.71 1.16
N LEU A 74 2.96 -4.34 2.15
CA LEU A 74 3.60 -3.66 3.28
C LEU A 74 5.10 -3.61 3.01
N ARG A 75 5.69 -2.42 3.06
CA ARG A 75 7.13 -2.21 2.95
C ARG A 75 7.63 -1.59 4.23
N ALA A 76 8.50 -2.32 4.93
CA ALA A 76 9.22 -1.80 6.08
C ALA A 76 10.36 -0.90 5.58
N PHE A 77 10.49 0.28 6.16
CA PHE A 77 11.56 1.22 5.91
C PHE A 77 12.21 1.55 7.24
N ASP A 78 13.53 1.31 7.33
CA ASP A 78 14.27 1.33 8.59
C ASP A 78 13.61 0.39 9.65
N ASN A 79 14.03 0.49 10.91
CA ASN A 79 13.47 -0.24 12.04
C ASN A 79 12.27 0.49 12.69
N SER A 80 11.79 1.59 12.12
CA SER A 80 10.83 2.49 12.78
C SER A 80 9.53 2.72 12.01
N SER A 81 9.45 2.30 10.73
CA SER A 81 8.35 2.68 9.84
C SER A 81 7.93 1.57 8.88
N VAL A 82 6.64 1.56 8.53
CA VAL A 82 6.03 0.69 7.53
C VAL A 82 5.06 1.51 6.67
N VAL A 83 5.19 1.37 5.35
CA VAL A 83 4.25 1.94 4.39
C VAL A 83 3.40 0.83 3.81
N GLY A 84 2.08 0.99 3.92
CA GLY A 84 1.10 0.10 3.31
C GLY A 84 0.48 0.74 2.07
N PHE A 85 0.43 -0.02 0.98
CA PHE A 85 0.00 0.47 -0.34
C PHE A 85 -1.34 -0.10 -0.78
N GLY A 86 -2.33 0.77 -0.97
CA GLY A 86 -3.54 0.50 -1.76
C GLY A 86 -3.45 1.12 -3.16
N GLY A 87 -4.26 0.64 -4.10
CA GLY A 87 -4.28 1.15 -5.48
C GLY A 87 -3.36 0.39 -6.42
N ASP A 88 -2.75 1.08 -7.39
CA ASP A 88 -1.98 0.45 -8.46
C ASP A 88 -0.62 -0.13 -7.97
N VAL A 89 -0.34 -1.35 -8.40
CA VAL A 89 0.86 -2.11 -7.99
C VAL A 89 2.12 -1.59 -8.68
N SER A 90 2.04 -1.10 -9.91
CA SER A 90 3.21 -0.60 -10.64
C SER A 90 3.68 0.74 -10.05
N ASP A 91 2.74 1.61 -9.71
CA ASP A 91 3.03 2.86 -9.00
C ASP A 91 3.57 2.59 -7.58
N MET A 92 3.04 1.57 -6.88
CA MET A 92 3.63 1.11 -5.61
C MET A 92 5.11 0.73 -5.78
N GLN A 93 5.46 -0.06 -6.79
CA GLN A 93 6.85 -0.46 -7.04
C GLN A 93 7.74 0.72 -7.45
N TYR A 94 7.18 1.74 -8.11
CA TYR A 94 7.89 2.98 -8.37
C TYR A 94 8.18 3.74 -7.07
N ILE A 95 7.17 3.92 -6.21
CA ILE A 95 7.33 4.61 -4.92
C ILE A 95 8.34 3.87 -4.04
N ASP A 96 8.26 2.54 -3.98
CA ASP A 96 9.20 1.69 -3.23
C ASP A 96 10.65 1.91 -3.67
N ARG A 97 10.92 1.95 -4.99
CA ARG A 97 12.26 2.25 -5.52
C ARG A 97 12.74 3.66 -5.16
N VAL A 98 11.85 4.64 -5.22
CA VAL A 98 12.16 6.03 -4.85
C VAL A 98 12.50 6.14 -3.36
N LEU A 99 11.73 5.49 -2.49
CA LEU A 99 11.97 5.48 -1.04
C LEU A 99 13.26 4.75 -0.69
N ASN A 100 13.55 3.60 -1.31
CA ASN A 100 14.81 2.89 -1.10
C ASN A 100 16.02 3.72 -1.55
N SER A 101 15.89 4.46 -2.66
CA SER A 101 16.95 5.38 -3.09
C SER A 101 17.16 6.53 -2.10
N LEU A 102 16.08 7.04 -1.50
CA LEU A 102 16.14 8.09 -0.49
C LEU A 102 16.80 7.58 0.80
N ASP A 103 16.40 6.40 1.28
CA ASP A 103 16.96 5.75 2.45
C ASP A 103 18.47 5.50 2.30
N ILE A 104 18.90 4.98 1.15
CA ILE A 104 20.33 4.83 0.82
C ILE A 104 21.03 6.19 0.90
N GLN A 105 20.50 7.24 0.26
CA GLN A 105 21.14 8.56 0.26
C GLN A 105 21.30 9.15 1.66
N GLU A 106 20.29 9.02 2.52
CA GLU A 106 20.33 9.51 3.90
C GLU A 106 21.34 8.71 4.74
N ASN A 107 21.37 7.38 4.59
CA ASN A 107 22.32 6.50 5.30
C ASN A 107 23.79 6.75 4.93
N TYR A 108 24.06 7.23 3.71
CA TYR A 108 25.40 7.62 3.27
C TYR A 108 25.73 9.10 3.53
N SER A 109 24.79 9.88 4.08
CA SER A 109 25.02 11.30 4.35
C SER A 109 26.01 11.48 5.52
N THR A 110 26.94 12.43 5.38
CA THR A 110 28.00 12.71 6.37
C THR A 110 27.46 13.29 7.69
N TYR A 111 26.18 13.65 7.75
CA TYR A 111 25.49 14.18 8.93
C TYR A 111 24.85 13.08 9.78
N GLY A 112 25.37 11.84 9.65
CA GLY A 112 24.85 10.60 10.21
C GLY A 112 24.50 10.68 11.68
N GLU A 113 23.18 10.63 11.94
CA GLU A 113 22.56 10.21 13.21
C GLU A 113 21.03 10.18 13.10
N HIS A 114 20.44 10.82 12.08
CA HIS A 114 18.98 10.87 11.90
C HIS A 114 18.51 9.86 10.85
N SER A 115 17.79 8.82 11.28
CA SER A 115 17.06 7.95 10.36
C SER A 115 15.71 8.57 9.97
N LEU A 116 15.19 8.21 8.80
CA LEU A 116 13.91 8.70 8.30
C LEU A 116 12.77 8.13 9.14
N ASN A 117 12.16 8.95 9.99
CA ASN A 117 10.99 8.53 10.76
C ASN A 117 9.71 8.48 9.89
N ALA A 118 8.62 7.98 10.48
CA ALA A 118 7.35 7.82 9.78
C ALA A 118 6.73 9.16 9.33
N LYS A 119 6.94 10.23 10.09
CA LYS A 119 6.46 11.58 9.78
C LYS A 119 7.22 12.21 8.61
N ASN A 120 8.53 12.00 8.51
CA ASN A 120 9.37 12.44 7.39
C ASN A 120 8.96 11.70 6.12
N LEU A 121 8.80 10.37 6.19
CA LEU A 121 8.31 9.56 5.07
C LEU A 121 6.93 10.03 4.59
N HIS A 122 5.98 10.27 5.50
CA HIS A 122 4.66 10.79 5.15
C HIS A 122 4.72 12.18 4.51
N THR A 123 5.57 13.07 5.04
CA THR A 123 5.76 14.41 4.47
C THR A 123 6.37 14.35 3.07
N TYR A 124 7.31 13.43 2.84
CA TYR A 124 7.91 13.21 1.52
C TYR A 124 6.87 12.69 0.53
N LEU A 125 6.15 11.63 0.91
CA LEU A 125 5.17 10.97 0.07
C LEU A 125 3.99 11.88 -0.28
N SER A 126 3.51 12.69 0.67
CA SER A 126 2.43 13.65 0.40
C SER A 126 2.83 14.70 -0.63
N LYS A 127 4.07 15.22 -0.55
CA LYS A 127 4.62 16.14 -1.56
C LYS A 127 4.81 15.46 -2.91
N LEU A 128 5.32 14.23 -2.94
CA LEU A 128 5.47 13.45 -4.17
C LEU A 128 4.13 13.26 -4.88
N LEU A 129 3.10 12.80 -4.15
CA LEU A 129 1.75 12.57 -4.69
C LEU A 129 1.15 13.88 -5.21
N TYR A 130 1.24 14.97 -4.43
CA TYR A 130 0.72 16.27 -4.84
C TYR A 130 1.45 16.84 -6.07
N GLN A 131 2.77 16.65 -6.16
CA GLN A 131 3.57 17.06 -7.32
C GLN A 131 3.15 16.31 -8.59
N ARG A 132 2.98 14.99 -8.49
CA ARG A 132 2.55 14.12 -9.60
C ARG A 132 1.15 14.49 -10.08
N ARG A 133 0.21 14.70 -9.15
CA ARG A 133 -1.13 15.21 -9.44
C ARG A 133 -1.10 16.57 -10.16
N SER A 134 -0.26 17.49 -9.71
CA SER A 134 -0.15 18.85 -10.31
C SER A 134 0.40 18.83 -11.74
N LYS A 135 1.10 17.76 -12.13
CA LYS A 135 1.56 17.52 -13.51
C LYS A 135 0.55 16.75 -14.37
N PHE A 136 -0.67 16.52 -13.87
CA PHE A 136 -1.69 15.68 -14.51
C PHE A 136 -1.23 14.23 -14.78
N ASP A 137 -0.30 13.73 -13.96
CA ASP A 137 0.26 12.38 -14.03
C ASP A 137 0.34 11.80 -12.59
N PRO A 138 -0.81 11.57 -11.94
CA PRO A 138 -0.87 11.13 -10.55
C PRO A 138 -0.37 9.69 -10.39
N LEU A 139 0.21 9.38 -9.25
CA LEU A 139 0.43 7.99 -8.84
C LEU A 139 -0.86 7.46 -8.22
N TRP A 140 -1.39 6.36 -8.74
CA TRP A 140 -2.73 5.87 -8.42
C TRP A 140 -2.76 5.04 -7.13
N ASN A 141 -2.20 5.60 -6.04
CA ASN A 141 -2.14 4.95 -4.75
C ASN A 141 -2.87 5.73 -3.66
N HIS A 142 -3.39 4.97 -2.70
CA HIS A 142 -3.80 5.47 -1.40
C HIS A 142 -2.94 4.75 -0.37
N ILE A 143 -2.07 5.50 0.30
CA ILE A 143 -1.03 4.95 1.18
C ILE A 143 -1.33 5.27 2.64
N LEU A 144 -0.97 4.33 3.51
CA LEU A 144 -0.90 4.54 4.95
C LEU A 144 0.55 4.44 5.39
N VAL A 145 1.02 5.44 6.13
CA VAL A 145 2.34 5.43 6.76
C VAL A 145 2.14 5.22 8.25
N ALA A 146 2.67 4.11 8.74
CA ALA A 146 2.55 3.66 10.12
C ALA A 146 3.95 3.50 10.74
N GLY A 147 4.17 4.01 11.94
CA GLY A 147 5.46 3.86 12.61
C GLY A 147 5.57 4.73 13.84
N LEU A 148 6.78 5.20 14.13
CA LEU A 148 7.06 6.14 15.21
C LEU A 148 7.54 7.49 14.66
N ASP A 149 7.26 8.56 15.38
CA ASP A 149 7.83 9.89 15.12
C ASP A 149 9.19 10.07 15.85
N ASP A 150 9.82 11.24 15.69
CA ASP A 150 11.08 11.62 16.35
C ASP A 150 11.04 11.50 17.88
N GLU A 151 9.86 11.67 18.49
CA GLU A 151 9.67 11.57 19.94
C GLU A 151 9.38 10.12 20.39
N GLY A 152 9.37 9.17 19.45
CA GLY A 152 9.03 7.78 19.68
C GLY A 152 7.54 7.56 19.97
N LYS A 153 6.67 8.47 19.54
CA LYS A 153 5.20 8.36 19.69
C LYS A 153 4.59 7.66 18.47
N PRO A 154 3.49 6.91 18.66
CA PRO A 154 2.79 6.24 17.57
C PRO A 154 2.29 7.21 16.49
N PHE A 155 2.79 7.02 15.27
CA PHE A 155 2.46 7.83 14.09
C PHE A 155 1.66 7.01 13.07
N LEU A 156 0.54 7.56 12.62
CA LEU A 156 -0.32 6.93 11.61
C LEU A 156 -1.02 8.02 10.80
N SER A 157 -0.72 8.06 9.50
CA SER A 157 -1.25 9.06 8.58
C SER A 157 -1.51 8.49 7.20
N SER A 158 -2.51 9.04 6.53
CA SER A 158 -2.93 8.70 5.17
C SER A 158 -2.42 9.73 4.17
N ALA A 159 -2.12 9.31 2.95
CA ALA A 159 -1.98 10.19 1.78
C ALA A 159 -2.61 9.53 0.54
N ASP A 160 -3.40 10.29 -0.22
CA ASP A 160 -4.07 9.80 -1.44
C ASP A 160 -3.44 10.33 -2.74
N LEU A 161 -3.89 9.83 -3.89
CA LEU A 161 -3.43 10.25 -5.22
C LEU A 161 -3.61 11.75 -5.52
N LEU A 162 -4.46 12.46 -4.75
CA LEU A 162 -4.68 13.90 -4.89
C LEU A 162 -3.75 14.71 -3.98
N GLY A 163 -2.97 14.04 -3.12
CA GLY A 163 -2.14 14.66 -2.10
C GLY A 163 -2.93 15.07 -0.85
N THR A 164 -4.17 14.61 -0.68
CA THR A 164 -4.94 14.80 0.56
C THR A 164 -4.27 14.01 1.67
N THR A 165 -4.08 14.65 2.83
CA THR A 165 -3.48 14.01 3.99
C THR A 165 -4.32 14.22 5.23
N TYR A 166 -4.33 13.21 6.11
CA TYR A 166 -4.94 13.30 7.43
C TYR A 166 -4.38 12.20 8.33
N SER A 167 -4.54 12.38 9.64
CA SER A 167 -4.08 11.43 10.66
C SER A 167 -5.23 11.06 11.57
N ALA A 168 -5.27 9.81 12.02
CA ALA A 168 -6.28 9.33 12.95
C ALA A 168 -5.74 8.13 13.77
N PRO A 169 -6.38 7.78 14.89
CA PRO A 169 -6.04 6.57 15.66
C PRO A 169 -6.27 5.27 14.88
N ALA A 170 -7.27 5.24 13.99
CA ALA A 170 -7.56 4.12 13.10
C ALA A 170 -7.77 4.64 11.67
N LEU A 171 -7.07 4.03 10.71
CA LEU A 171 -7.13 4.39 9.29
C LEU A 171 -7.33 3.16 8.43
N ALA A 172 -7.98 3.37 7.28
CA ALA A 172 -8.06 2.35 6.26
C ALA A 172 -8.19 2.97 4.87
N THR A 173 -7.78 2.21 3.85
CA THR A 173 -7.93 2.56 2.44
C THR A 173 -8.96 1.65 1.76
N GLY A 174 -9.48 2.08 0.61
CA GLY A 174 -10.43 1.30 -0.19
C GLY A 174 -11.68 0.87 0.60
N PHE A 175 -12.09 -0.39 0.45
CA PHE A 175 -13.24 -0.96 1.17
C PHE A 175 -13.03 -1.02 2.70
N GLY A 176 -11.77 -1.07 3.15
CA GLY A 176 -11.38 -0.95 4.56
C GLY A 176 -11.96 0.29 5.23
N ALA A 177 -12.02 1.42 4.53
CA ALA A 177 -12.57 2.67 5.05
C ALA A 177 -14.06 2.53 5.42
N HIS A 178 -14.81 1.70 4.69
CA HIS A 178 -16.24 1.50 4.90
C HIS A 178 -16.56 0.35 5.86
N LEU A 179 -15.72 -0.70 5.90
CA LEU A 179 -16.01 -1.93 6.65
C LEU A 179 -15.18 -2.09 7.92
N ALA A 180 -13.88 -1.77 7.87
CA ALA A 180 -12.98 -1.98 8.99
C ALA A 180 -13.00 -0.80 9.97
N VAL A 181 -12.98 0.44 9.49
CA VAL A 181 -12.96 1.64 10.35
C VAL A 181 -14.13 1.68 11.35
N PRO A 182 -15.39 1.34 10.99
CA PRO A 182 -16.48 1.30 11.98
C PRO A 182 -16.25 0.26 13.08
N ILE A 183 -15.66 -0.89 12.76
CA ILE A 183 -15.32 -1.93 13.74
C ILE A 183 -14.24 -1.41 14.68
N LEU A 184 -13.17 -0.83 14.14
CA LEU A 184 -12.07 -0.27 14.92
C LEU A 184 -12.55 0.86 15.83
N ARG A 185 -13.36 1.80 15.33
CA ARG A 185 -13.92 2.90 16.14
C ARG A 185 -14.86 2.43 17.25
N ARG A 186 -15.57 1.33 17.04
CA ARG A 186 -16.42 0.73 18.08
C ARG A 186 -15.59 0.01 19.15
N LEU A 187 -14.50 -0.64 18.76
CA LEU A 187 -13.61 -1.35 19.69
C LEU A 187 -12.67 -0.40 20.44
N PHE A 188 -12.32 0.72 19.82
CA PHE A 188 -11.43 1.76 20.32
C PHE A 188 -12.05 3.14 20.08
N PRO A 189 -13.03 3.54 20.93
CA PRO A 189 -13.57 4.88 20.92
C PRO A 189 -12.46 5.93 21.10
N GLU A 190 -12.57 7.07 20.42
CA GLU A 190 -11.56 8.14 20.51
C GLU A 190 -11.45 8.71 21.94
N GLU A 191 -12.53 8.65 22.72
CA GLU A 191 -12.60 9.10 24.12
C GLU A 191 -11.70 8.28 25.06
N ASP A 192 -11.48 7.00 24.76
CA ASP A 192 -10.67 6.10 25.60
C ASP A 192 -9.17 6.36 25.46
N GLY A 193 -8.76 7.11 24.42
CA GLY A 193 -7.37 7.33 24.06
C GLY A 193 -6.63 6.07 23.61
N ILE A 194 -5.42 6.25 23.08
CA ILE A 194 -4.58 5.13 22.62
C ILE A 194 -3.90 4.38 23.77
N ASP A 195 -3.79 5.00 24.95
CA ASP A 195 -3.03 4.48 26.09
C ASP A 195 -3.64 3.21 26.71
N ASN A 196 -4.95 3.01 26.52
CA ASN A 196 -5.70 1.86 27.03
C ASN A 196 -5.72 0.67 26.05
N ILE A 197 -5.09 0.82 24.88
CA ILE A 197 -5.04 -0.21 23.83
C ILE A 197 -3.72 -0.96 23.94
N THR A 198 -3.78 -2.26 24.22
CA THR A 198 -2.60 -3.14 24.23
C THR A 198 -2.28 -3.65 22.82
N LYS A 199 -1.04 -4.12 22.61
CA LYS A 199 -0.59 -4.73 21.35
C LYS A 199 -1.51 -5.90 20.95
N GLU A 200 -1.85 -6.76 21.90
CA GLU A 200 -2.66 -7.97 21.66
C GLU A 200 -4.07 -7.59 21.22
N ARG A 201 -4.71 -6.65 21.94
CA ARG A 201 -6.07 -6.19 21.61
C ARG A 201 -6.11 -5.51 20.24
N ALA A 202 -5.08 -4.74 19.90
CA ALA A 202 -4.95 -4.14 18.57
C ALA A 202 -4.81 -5.21 17.48
N VAL A 203 -3.92 -6.20 17.66
CA VAL A 203 -3.72 -7.30 16.70
C VAL A 203 -5.01 -8.11 16.52
N ASP A 204 -5.73 -8.42 17.59
CA ASP A 204 -7.00 -9.16 17.51
C ASP A 204 -8.09 -8.38 16.77
N ALA A 205 -8.19 -7.08 17.02
CA ALA A 205 -9.10 -6.20 16.28
C ALA A 205 -8.75 -6.15 14.79
N MET A 206 -7.47 -6.13 14.44
CA MET A 206 -7.00 -6.18 13.05
C MET A 206 -7.34 -7.51 12.39
N LYS A 207 -7.13 -8.64 13.07
CA LYS A 207 -7.54 -9.98 12.58
C LYS A 207 -9.05 -10.07 12.37
N GLN A 208 -9.85 -9.48 13.27
CA GLN A 208 -11.30 -9.39 13.09
C GLN A 208 -11.67 -8.57 11.85
N CYS A 209 -11.03 -7.42 11.63
CA CYS A 209 -11.28 -6.58 10.46
C CYS A 209 -10.92 -7.29 9.16
N MET A 210 -9.76 -7.97 9.10
CA MET A 210 -9.36 -8.75 7.92
C MET A 210 -10.38 -9.85 7.58
N ARG A 211 -10.95 -10.50 8.59
CA ARG A 211 -12.01 -11.51 8.38
C ARG A 211 -13.28 -10.90 7.78
N VAL A 212 -13.69 -9.73 8.27
CA VAL A 212 -14.88 -9.04 7.73
C VAL A 212 -14.63 -8.56 6.30
N LEU A 213 -13.43 -8.06 6.01
CA LEU A 213 -13.04 -7.70 4.64
C LEU A 213 -13.11 -8.91 3.72
N PHE A 214 -12.58 -10.06 4.14
CA PHE A 214 -12.67 -11.29 3.35
C PHE A 214 -14.11 -11.71 3.02
N TYR A 215 -15.04 -11.56 3.95
CA TYR A 215 -16.44 -11.91 3.70
C TYR A 215 -17.19 -10.95 2.76
N ARG A 216 -16.74 -9.70 2.65
CA ARG A 216 -17.54 -8.62 2.04
C ARG A 216 -16.86 -7.91 0.88
N ASP A 217 -15.54 -8.03 0.75
CA ASP A 217 -14.75 -7.48 -0.35
C ASP A 217 -14.42 -8.59 -1.35
N ALA A 218 -15.00 -8.52 -2.55
CA ALA A 218 -14.80 -9.49 -3.63
C ALA A 218 -13.40 -9.44 -4.26
N ARG A 219 -12.53 -8.53 -3.81
CA ARG A 219 -11.14 -8.34 -4.26
C ARG A 219 -10.16 -8.50 -3.10
N SER A 220 -10.53 -9.33 -2.13
CA SER A 220 -9.69 -9.68 -1.00
C SER A 220 -9.23 -11.14 -1.06
N SER A 221 -8.14 -11.45 -0.36
CA SER A 221 -7.58 -12.80 -0.20
C SER A 221 -7.63 -13.27 1.26
N ASP A 222 -7.62 -14.59 1.46
CA ASP A 222 -7.54 -15.25 2.76
C ASP A 222 -6.12 -15.21 3.37
N ARG A 223 -5.13 -14.84 2.56
CA ARG A 223 -3.74 -14.61 2.96
C ARG A 223 -3.44 -13.13 3.07
N TYR A 224 -2.84 -12.74 4.18
CA TYR A 224 -2.48 -11.36 4.45
C TYR A 224 -1.14 -11.24 5.16
N SER A 225 -0.65 -10.00 5.21
CA SER A 225 0.54 -9.62 5.96
C SER A 225 0.13 -8.61 7.03
N ILE A 226 0.76 -8.72 8.19
CA ILE A 226 0.53 -7.83 9.34
C ILE A 226 1.88 -7.39 9.90
N ALA A 227 2.07 -6.10 10.11
CA ALA A 227 3.25 -5.55 10.72
C ALA A 227 2.88 -4.84 12.03
N VAL A 228 3.70 -5.07 13.05
CA VAL A 228 3.62 -4.34 14.32
C VAL A 228 4.88 -3.52 14.47
N VAL A 229 4.72 -2.21 14.62
CA VAL A 229 5.83 -1.28 14.79
C VAL A 229 5.85 -0.79 16.23
N THR A 230 6.97 -0.98 16.91
CA THR A 230 7.21 -0.54 18.30
C THR A 230 8.61 0.06 18.41
N LYS A 231 8.99 0.53 19.60
CA LYS A 231 10.35 1.02 19.87
C LYS A 231 11.43 -0.06 19.71
N GLU A 232 11.06 -1.34 19.83
CA GLU A 232 11.96 -2.47 19.66
C GLU A 232 12.27 -2.77 18.19
N GLY A 233 11.43 -2.27 17.27
CA GLY A 233 11.57 -2.49 15.84
C GLY A 233 10.25 -2.79 15.13
N VAL A 234 10.38 -3.26 13.89
CA VAL A 234 9.28 -3.71 13.04
C VAL A 234 9.19 -5.24 13.05
N GLU A 235 8.08 -5.78 13.57
CA GLU A 235 7.73 -7.19 13.48
C GLU A 235 6.76 -7.39 12.30
N LEU A 236 7.28 -7.77 11.13
CA LEU A 236 6.48 -8.07 9.94
C LEU A 236 6.23 -9.58 9.82
N LYS A 237 4.97 -9.98 9.89
CA LYS A 237 4.51 -11.35 9.60
C LYS A 237 3.86 -11.38 8.24
N GLU A 238 4.42 -12.21 7.37
CA GLU A 238 3.92 -12.42 6.03
C GLU A 238 3.17 -13.76 5.94
N ASN A 239 2.15 -13.82 5.08
CA ASN A 239 1.41 -15.06 4.75
C ASN A 239 0.56 -15.64 5.89
N GLU A 240 0.13 -14.79 6.82
CA GLU A 240 -0.88 -15.14 7.81
C GLU A 240 -2.17 -15.58 7.11
N ALA A 241 -2.83 -16.61 7.66
CA ALA A 241 -4.09 -17.12 7.15
C ALA A 241 -5.24 -16.63 8.02
N LEU A 242 -6.40 -16.38 7.40
CA LEU A 242 -7.63 -16.10 8.14
C LEU A 242 -8.13 -17.31 8.92
N GLU A 243 -8.20 -17.15 10.24
CA GLU A 243 -8.73 -18.14 11.16
C GLU A 243 -10.19 -17.88 11.53
N ASN A 244 -10.86 -18.90 12.10
CA ASN A 244 -12.20 -18.79 12.68
C ASN A 244 -13.26 -18.28 11.68
N GLN A 245 -13.22 -18.81 10.46
CA GLN A 245 -14.23 -18.54 9.46
C GLN A 245 -15.55 -19.27 9.80
N SER A 246 -16.69 -18.62 9.57
CA SER A 246 -18.01 -19.15 9.96
C SER A 246 -18.91 -19.30 8.74
N TRP A 247 -18.93 -20.50 8.17
CA TRP A 247 -19.76 -20.86 6.99
C TRP A 247 -20.90 -21.83 7.32
N ALA A 248 -21.04 -22.27 8.57
CA ALA A 248 -22.02 -23.28 8.99
C ALA A 248 -23.50 -22.89 8.74
N PHE A 249 -23.79 -21.59 8.60
CA PHE A 249 -25.15 -21.13 8.28
C PHE A 249 -25.54 -21.44 6.83
N ALA A 250 -24.57 -21.66 5.92
CA ALA A 250 -24.83 -21.94 4.51
C ALA A 250 -25.62 -23.23 4.30
N ASP A 251 -25.42 -24.23 5.17
CA ASP A 251 -26.16 -25.51 5.12
C ASP A 251 -27.67 -25.31 5.29
N ARG A 252 -28.09 -24.23 5.96
CA ARG A 252 -29.49 -23.88 6.22
C ARG A 252 -30.13 -23.06 5.10
N ILE A 253 -29.35 -22.55 4.15
CA ILE A 253 -29.88 -21.71 3.06
C ILE A 253 -30.44 -22.61 1.95
N ARG A 254 -31.71 -22.43 1.60
CA ARG A 254 -32.40 -23.14 0.52
C ARG A 254 -33.23 -22.18 -0.32
N GLY A 255 -33.08 -22.28 -1.63
CA GLY A 255 -33.76 -21.42 -2.59
C GLY A 255 -33.56 -19.93 -2.32
N TYR A 256 -34.48 -19.13 -2.83
CA TYR A 256 -34.51 -17.67 -2.68
C TYR A 256 -35.93 -17.17 -2.32
N GLY A 257 -36.78 -18.06 -1.79
CA GLY A 257 -38.19 -17.78 -1.53
C GLY A 257 -38.97 -18.99 -1.00
N THR A 258 -39.78 -19.62 -1.85
CA THR A 258 -40.77 -20.64 -1.46
C THR A 258 -40.23 -22.07 -1.35
N GLN A 259 -38.94 -22.28 -1.59
CA GLN A 259 -38.35 -23.61 -1.63
C GLN A 259 -38.23 -24.17 -0.20
N VAL A 260 -38.99 -25.23 0.07
CA VAL A 260 -38.92 -26.03 1.32
C VAL A 260 -38.25 -27.38 1.01
N ASN A 261 -37.63 -27.97 2.04
CA ASN A 261 -36.80 -29.19 2.03
C ASN A 261 -36.95 -30.12 0.82
#